data_AF-A0AA43J8A4-F1
#
_entry.id   AF-A0AA43J8A4-F1
#
_cell.length_a   1.000
_cell.length_b   1.000
_cell.length_c   1.000
_cell.angle_alpha   90.00
_cell.angle_beta   90.00
_cell.angle_gamma   90.00
#
_symmetry.space_group_name_H-M   'P 1'
#
loop_
_entity.id
_entity.type
_entity.pdbx_description
1 polymer ?
#
loop_
_entity_poly.entity_id
_entity_poly.type
_entity_poly.pdbx_seq_one_letter_code
_entity_poly.pdbx_strand_id
1 'polypeptide(L)'
;MEPRVVFSGHIIGLLKEYMRDLVEQAAQDMLANERFGFSSTPYRPDQAISDLLALLDDRIESEGIQVGLPENFLHSMWSLCNEAVPYVSERVWIERNIGNQAFDKARARELTYQALIDYIESPSDRRA
;
A
#
# COMPACT_ATOMS: atom_id res chain seq x y z
N MET A 1 -9.69 -11.98 -20.30
CA MET A 1 -9.73 -11.97 -18.82
C MET A 1 -8.40 -12.57 -18.40
N GLU A 2 -7.42 -11.72 -18.13
CA GLU A 2 -6.07 -12.19 -17.78
C GLU A 2 -6.13 -12.87 -16.41
N PRO A 3 -5.34 -13.94 -16.19
CA PRO A 3 -5.31 -14.61 -14.90
C PRO A 3 -4.84 -13.62 -13.83
N ARG A 4 -5.60 -13.52 -12.73
CA ARG A 4 -5.24 -12.67 -11.60
C ARG A 4 -3.88 -13.12 -11.07
N VAL A 5 -2.95 -12.18 -10.91
CA VAL A 5 -1.58 -12.48 -10.44
C VAL A 5 -1.66 -13.05 -9.02
N VAL A 6 -1.02 -14.19 -8.80
CA VAL A 6 -0.87 -14.80 -7.48
C VAL A 6 0.57 -14.60 -7.03
N PHE A 7 0.76 -13.86 -5.94
CA PHE A 7 2.08 -13.66 -5.35
C PHE A 7 2.42 -14.80 -4.39
N SER A 8 3.71 -15.14 -4.32
CA SER A 8 4.20 -16.10 -3.32
C SER A 8 4.17 -15.49 -1.92
N GLY A 9 4.14 -16.34 -0.88
CA GLY A 9 4.18 -15.88 0.50
C GLY A 9 5.42 -15.03 0.84
N HIS A 10 6.56 -15.31 0.18
CA HIS A 10 7.78 -14.50 0.28
C HIS A 10 7.57 -13.07 -0.21
N ILE A 11 6.98 -12.91 -1.41
CA ILE A 11 6.69 -11.60 -1.99
C ILE A 11 5.69 -10.83 -1.12
N ILE A 12 4.65 -11.51 -0.62
CA ILE A 12 3.67 -10.89 0.29
C ILE A 12 4.35 -10.45 1.60
N GLY A 13 5.30 -11.23 2.11
CA GLY A 13 6.12 -10.87 3.27
C GLY A 13 6.91 -9.58 3.02
N LEU A 14 7.66 -9.51 1.91
CA LEU A 14 8.40 -8.30 1.52
C LEU A 14 7.50 -7.08 1.36
N LEU A 15 6.34 -7.24 0.72
CA LEU A 15 5.36 -6.16 0.58
C LEU A 15 4.89 -5.64 1.93
N LYS A 16 4.58 -6.53 2.87
CA LYS A 16 4.17 -6.15 4.24
C LYS A 16 5.27 -5.37 4.96
N GLU A 17 6.53 -5.75 4.79
CA GLU A 17 7.68 -5.05 5.36
C GLU A 17 7.82 -3.64 4.76
N TYR A 18 7.85 -3.52 3.44
CA TYR A 18 7.96 -2.22 2.76
C TYR A 18 6.79 -1.28 3.09
N MET A 19 5.57 -1.81 3.14
CA MET A 19 4.38 -1.04 3.52
C MET A 19 4.46 -0.56 4.96
N ARG A 20 4.94 -1.39 5.90
CA ARG A 20 5.15 -1.01 7.30
C ARG A 20 6.19 0.10 7.41
N ASP A 21 7.32 -0.02 6.72
CA ASP A 21 8.37 0.99 6.73
C ASP A 21 7.84 2.34 6.23
N LEU A 22 7.00 2.35 5.18
CA LEU A 22 6.34 3.57 4.71
C LEU A 22 5.35 4.16 5.73
N VAL A 23 4.65 3.34 6.51
CA VAL A 23 3.77 3.82 7.58
C VAL A 23 4.59 4.45 8.71
N GLU A 24 5.67 3.78 9.14
CA GLU A 24 6.57 4.27 10.18
C GLU A 24 7.23 5.59 9.76
N GLN A 25 7.69 5.69 8.53
CA GLN A 25 8.23 6.94 7.97
C GLN A 25 7.18 8.06 8.00
N ALA A 26 5.93 7.78 7.62
CA ALA A 26 4.87 8.79 7.66
C ALA A 26 4.56 9.25 9.09
N ALA A 27 4.61 8.35 10.07
CA ALA A 27 4.45 8.72 11.48
C ALA A 27 5.60 9.60 11.98
N GLN A 28 6.83 9.30 11.58
CA GLN A 28 8.02 10.11 11.92
C GLN A 28 7.96 11.51 11.28
N ASP A 29 7.59 11.60 9.99
CA ASP A 29 7.41 12.86 9.26
C ASP A 29 6.36 13.74 9.95
N MET A 30 5.26 13.14 10.41
CA MET A 30 4.21 13.86 11.11
C MET A 30 4.70 14.43 12.44
N LEU A 31 5.38 13.61 13.25
CA LEU A 31 5.96 14.06 14.52
C LEU A 31 6.96 15.21 14.30
N ALA A 32 7.73 15.17 13.21
CA ALA A 32 8.61 16.26 12.83
C ALA A 32 7.80 17.52 12.45
N ASN A 33 6.79 17.40 11.59
CA ASN A 33 5.96 18.52 11.16
C ASN A 33 5.25 19.22 12.32
N GLU A 34 4.69 18.45 13.26
CA GLU A 34 4.06 18.98 14.47
C GLU A 34 5.06 19.77 15.34
N ARG A 35 6.29 19.26 15.51
CA ARG A 35 7.35 19.96 16.26
C ARG A 35 7.74 21.29 15.63
N PHE A 36 7.67 21.40 14.30
CA PHE A 36 7.96 22.63 13.57
C PHE A 36 6.72 23.51 13.34
N GLY A 37 5.53 23.10 13.81
CA GLY A 37 4.29 23.86 13.69
C GLY A 37 3.68 23.86 12.28
N PHE A 38 4.02 22.89 11.43
CA PHE A 38 3.43 22.75 10.10
C PHE A 38 2.08 22.05 10.15
N SER A 39 1.16 22.46 9.28
CA SER A 39 -0.16 21.82 9.14
C SER A 39 -0.06 20.50 8.38
N SER A 40 -0.82 19.49 8.82
CA SER A 40 -0.93 18.22 8.12
C SER A 40 -1.66 18.37 6.78
N THR A 41 -1.03 17.90 5.70
CA THR A 41 -1.65 17.88 4.37
C THR A 41 -2.61 16.70 4.25
N PRO A 42 -3.80 16.87 3.64
CA PRO A 42 -4.69 15.76 3.35
C PRO A 42 -3.96 14.69 2.53
N TYR A 43 -4.12 13.43 2.93
CA TYR A 43 -3.46 12.30 2.29
C TYR A 43 -4.48 11.26 1.85
N ARG A 44 -4.33 10.74 0.62
CA ARG A 44 -5.34 9.91 -0.04
C ARG A 44 -4.80 8.51 -0.36
N PRO A 45 -5.68 7.50 -0.50
CA PRO A 45 -5.27 6.13 -0.82
C PRO A 45 -4.52 6.00 -2.15
N ASP A 46 -4.92 6.75 -3.18
CA ASP A 46 -4.25 6.81 -4.48
C ASP A 46 -2.79 7.25 -4.35
N GLN A 47 -2.51 8.18 -3.43
CA GLN A 47 -1.16 8.65 -3.16
C GLN A 47 -0.33 7.60 -2.40
N ALA A 48 -0.93 6.87 -1.45
CA ALA A 48 -0.27 5.74 -0.80
C ALA A 48 0.12 4.63 -1.80
N ILE A 49 -0.78 4.30 -2.72
CA ILE A 49 -0.49 3.31 -3.78
C ILE A 49 0.64 3.80 -4.68
N SER A 50 0.66 5.10 -5.01
CA SER A 50 1.70 5.68 -5.86
C SER A 50 3.07 5.65 -5.18
N ASP A 51 3.13 5.99 -3.89
CA ASP A 51 4.35 5.95 -3.09
C ASP A 51 4.88 4.51 -2.94
N LEU A 52 4.00 3.53 -2.78
CA LEU A 52 4.38 2.12 -2.79
C LEU A 52 4.98 1.71 -4.13
N LEU A 53 4.34 2.06 -5.26
CA LEU A 53 4.84 1.70 -6.59
C LEU A 53 6.20 2.35 -6.88
N ALA A 54 6.40 3.59 -6.46
CA ALA A 54 7.69 4.28 -6.57
C ALA A 54 8.77 3.57 -5.73
N LEU A 55 8.46 3.18 -4.49
CA LEU A 55 9.40 2.41 -3.67
C LEU A 55 9.74 1.06 -4.30
N LEU A 56 8.77 0.36 -4.89
CA LEU A 56 9.01 -0.93 -5.54
C LEU A 56 9.88 -0.80 -6.79
N ASP A 57 9.71 0.28 -7.55
CA ASP A 57 10.57 0.61 -8.70
C ASP A 57 12.03 0.79 -8.24
N ASP A 58 12.26 1.66 -7.26
CA ASP A 58 13.58 1.89 -6.67
C ASP A 58 14.23 0.60 -6.13
N ARG A 59 13.46 -0.24 -5.43
CA ARG A 59 13.95 -1.49 -4.85
C ARG A 59 14.25 -2.55 -5.90
N ILE A 60 13.52 -2.58 -7.01
CA ILE A 60 13.82 -3.51 -8.10
C ILE A 60 15.12 -3.09 -8.79
N GLU A 61 15.34 -1.79 -9.00
CA GLU A 61 16.60 -1.29 -9.54
C GLU A 61 17.79 -1.57 -8.61
N SER A 62 17.62 -1.43 -7.30
CA SER A 62 18.71 -1.63 -6.32
C SER A 62 18.97 -3.10 -5.95
N GLU A 63 17.91 -3.89 -5.79
CA GLU A 63 17.93 -5.18 -5.07
C GLU A 63 17.19 -6.30 -5.81
N GLY A 64 16.53 -6.04 -6.94
CA GLY A 64 15.52 -6.94 -7.53
C GLY A 64 15.97 -8.39 -7.74
N ILE A 65 17.19 -8.61 -8.25
CA ILE A 65 17.77 -9.95 -8.43
C ILE A 65 18.10 -10.61 -7.07
N GLN A 66 18.53 -9.82 -6.09
CA GLN A 66 19.00 -10.31 -4.78
C GLN A 66 17.84 -10.77 -3.88
N VAL A 67 16.67 -10.14 -4.00
CA VAL A 67 15.47 -10.47 -3.20
C VAL A 67 14.53 -11.48 -3.88
N GLY A 68 14.87 -11.94 -5.09
CA GLY A 68 14.13 -12.98 -5.81
C GLY A 68 12.82 -12.49 -6.42
N LEU A 69 12.73 -11.22 -6.82
CA LEU A 69 11.54 -10.68 -7.47
C LEU A 69 11.44 -11.18 -8.92
N PRO A 70 10.25 -11.59 -9.39
CA PRO A 70 10.06 -11.96 -10.78
C PRO A 70 10.26 -10.77 -11.72
N GLU A 71 10.72 -11.03 -12.94
CA GLU A 71 11.03 -9.98 -13.94
C GLU A 71 9.84 -9.05 -14.24
N ASN A 72 8.63 -9.59 -14.22
CA ASN A 72 7.39 -8.85 -14.47
C ASN A 72 6.69 -8.38 -13.18
N PHE A 73 7.39 -8.37 -12.04
CA PHE A 73 6.80 -8.06 -10.74
C PHE A 73 6.21 -6.65 -10.68
N LEU A 74 6.95 -5.62 -11.11
CA LEU A 74 6.47 -4.24 -11.07
C LEU A 74 5.21 -4.05 -11.91
N HIS A 75 5.21 -4.62 -13.13
CA HIS A 75 4.05 -4.56 -14.01
C HIS A 75 2.82 -5.27 -13.41
N SER A 76 3.05 -6.41 -12.76
CA SER A 76 2.02 -7.16 -12.05
C SER A 76 1.44 -6.35 -10.87
N MET A 77 2.31 -5.71 -10.09
CA MET A 77 1.90 -4.83 -8.99
C MET A 77 1.13 -3.60 -9.48
N TRP A 78 1.58 -2.97 -10.56
CA TRP A 78 0.89 -1.83 -11.14
C TRP A 78 -0.53 -2.19 -11.59
N SER A 79 -0.67 -3.32 -12.31
CA SER A 79 -1.98 -3.82 -12.77
C SER A 79 -2.88 -4.18 -11.59
N LEU A 80 -2.35 -4.89 -10.59
CA LEU A 80 -3.09 -5.26 -9.39
C LEU A 80 -3.55 -4.04 -8.60
N CYS A 81 -2.67 -3.05 -8.40
CA CYS A 81 -3.01 -1.82 -7.70
C CYS A 81 -4.13 -1.06 -8.41
N ASN A 82 -4.08 -0.96 -9.74
CA ASN A 82 -5.15 -0.33 -10.53
C ASN A 82 -6.50 -1.03 -10.38
N GLU A 83 -6.52 -2.36 -10.36
CA GLU A 83 -7.73 -3.13 -10.10
C GLU A 83 -8.23 -2.96 -8.65
N ALA A 84 -7.31 -2.83 -7.70
CA ALA A 84 -7.63 -2.73 -6.28
C ALA A 84 -8.14 -1.34 -5.87
N VAL A 85 -7.87 -0.27 -6.64
CA VAL A 85 -8.21 1.12 -6.26
C VAL A 85 -9.66 1.29 -5.78
N PRO A 86 -10.70 0.78 -6.47
CA PRO A 86 -12.08 0.96 -6.02
C PRO A 86 -12.34 0.30 -4.66
N TYR A 87 -11.85 -0.94 -4.48
CA TYR A 87 -11.99 -1.69 -3.23
C TYR A 87 -11.24 -1.03 -2.07
N VAL A 88 -9.99 -0.64 -2.30
CA VAL A 88 -9.15 0.03 -1.30
C VAL A 88 -9.78 1.37 -0.90
N SER A 89 -10.22 2.17 -1.88
CA SER A 89 -10.83 3.47 -1.62
C SER A 89 -12.12 3.35 -0.80
N GLU A 90 -12.97 2.37 -1.13
CA GLU A 90 -14.19 2.09 -0.38
C GLU A 90 -13.87 1.66 1.06
N ARG A 91 -12.94 0.71 1.26
CA ARG A 91 -12.55 0.25 2.60
C ARG A 91 -11.98 1.37 3.44
N VAL A 92 -11.05 2.16 2.90
CA VAL A 92 -10.46 3.30 3.63
C VAL A 92 -11.52 4.35 3.95
N TRP A 93 -12.46 4.62 3.04
CA TRP A 93 -13.55 5.54 3.31
C TRP A 93 -14.44 5.05 4.45
N ILE A 94 -14.83 3.77 4.46
CA ILE A 94 -15.64 3.19 5.54
C ILE A 94 -14.92 3.34 6.89
N GLU A 95 -13.66 2.92 6.97
CA GLU A 95 -12.88 2.97 8.23
C GLU A 95 -12.70 4.41 8.72
N ARG A 96 -12.49 5.36 7.79
CA ARG A 96 -12.42 6.79 8.11
C ARG A 96 -13.71 7.33 8.74
N ASN A 97 -14.88 6.84 8.30
CA ASN A 97 -16.18 7.35 8.77
C ASN A 97 -16.72 6.60 10.00
N ILE A 98 -16.22 5.40 10.29
CA ILE A 98 -16.57 4.64 11.51
C ILE A 98 -15.73 5.10 12.71
N GLY A 99 -14.47 5.50 12.48
CA GLY A 99 -13.57 5.92 13.54
C GLY A 99 -13.79 7.36 14.00
N ASN A 100 -13.77 7.59 15.32
CA ASN A 100 -13.73 8.92 15.92
C ASN A 100 -12.28 9.47 16.06
N GLN A 101 -11.32 8.84 15.35
CA GLN A 101 -9.90 9.09 15.47
C GLN A 101 -9.42 10.05 14.36
N ALA A 102 -8.40 10.85 14.64
CA ALA A 102 -7.83 11.74 13.64
C ALA A 102 -7.33 10.92 12.43
N PHE A 103 -7.80 11.27 11.24
CA PHE A 103 -7.39 10.62 10.01
C PHE A 103 -6.18 11.36 9.44
N ASP A 104 -4.99 10.87 9.79
CA ASP A 104 -3.72 11.46 9.39
C ASP A 104 -3.00 10.63 8.30
N LYS A 105 -1.82 11.09 7.86
CA LYS A 105 -1.06 10.46 6.77
C LYS A 105 -0.66 9.02 7.12
N ALA A 106 -0.19 8.77 8.34
CA ALA A 106 0.23 7.45 8.76
C ALA A 106 -0.95 6.48 8.80
N ARG A 107 -2.07 6.91 9.37
CA ARG A 107 -3.31 6.11 9.41
C ARG A 107 -3.88 5.87 8.02
N ALA A 108 -3.82 6.85 7.13
CA ALA A 108 -4.26 6.70 5.74
C ALA A 108 -3.40 5.67 4.98
N ARG A 109 -2.07 5.69 5.15
CA ARG A 109 -1.18 4.66 4.59
C ARG A 109 -1.48 3.29 5.15
N GLU A 110 -1.59 3.17 6.48
CA GLU A 110 -1.85 1.90 7.16
C GLU A 110 -3.13 1.24 6.65
N LEU A 111 -4.25 1.97 6.62
CA LEU A 111 -5.53 1.46 6.14
C LEU A 111 -5.49 1.10 4.66
N THR A 112 -4.79 1.89 3.84
CA THR A 112 -4.62 1.62 2.40
C THR A 112 -3.87 0.30 2.20
N TYR A 113 -2.74 0.12 2.88
CA TYR A 113 -1.89 -1.04 2.73
C TYR A 113 -2.53 -2.29 3.32
N GLN A 114 -3.23 -2.18 4.45
CA GLN A 114 -4.00 -3.29 5.00
C GLN A 114 -5.10 -3.75 4.02
N ALA A 115 -5.86 -2.81 3.44
CA ALA A 115 -6.87 -3.15 2.44
C ALA A 115 -6.25 -3.75 1.16
N LEU A 116 -5.09 -3.28 0.73
CA LEU A 116 -4.38 -3.81 -0.42
C LEU A 116 -3.87 -5.24 -0.17
N ILE A 117 -3.32 -5.51 1.01
CA ILE A 117 -2.93 -6.86 1.44
C ILE A 117 -4.16 -7.78 1.50
N ASP A 118 -5.27 -7.35 2.11
CA ASP A 118 -6.51 -8.12 2.14
C ASP A 118 -6.98 -8.46 0.72
N TYR A 119 -6.84 -7.53 -0.24
CA TYR A 119 -7.19 -7.75 -1.64
C TYR A 119 -6.28 -8.78 -2.32
N ILE A 120 -4.98 -8.76 -2.02
CA ILE A 120 -3.97 -9.70 -2.53
C ILE A 120 -4.18 -11.10 -1.94
N GLU A 121 -4.42 -11.19 -0.63
CA GLU A 121 -4.55 -12.45 0.11
C GLU A 121 -5.95 -13.06 -0.01
N SER A 122 -6.96 -12.30 -0.47
CA SER A 122 -8.31 -12.81 -0.67
C SER A 122 -8.29 -13.96 -1.69
N PRO A 123 -8.76 -15.17 -1.31
CA PRO A 123 -8.90 -16.27 -2.25
C PRO A 123 -9.79 -15.84 -3.42
N SER A 124 -9.50 -16.35 -4.60
CA SER A 124 -10.06 -15.99 -5.91
C SER A 124 -11.56 -16.26 -6.08
N ASP A 125 -12.35 -16.29 -4.99
CA ASP A 125 -13.76 -16.62 -5.00
C ASP A 125 -14.64 -15.49 -4.45
N ARG A 126 -14.90 -14.51 -5.31
CA ARG A 126 -16.22 -13.88 -5.40
C ARG A 126 -16.82 -14.19 -6.77
N ARG A 127 -16.94 -15.48 -7.09
CA ARG A 127 -17.94 -15.95 -8.05
C ARG A 127 -19.00 -16.75 -7.29
N ALA A 128 -19.97 -16.01 -6.75
CA ALA A 128 -21.33 -16.49 -6.60
C ALA A 128 -22.27 -15.35 -6.98
#